data_AF-A0A815N6E6-F1
#
_entry.id   AF-A0A815N6E6-F1
#
_cell.length_a   1.000
_cell.length_b   1.000
_cell.length_c   1.000
_cell.angle_alpha   90.00
_cell.angle_beta   90.00
_cell.angle_gamma   90.00
#
_symmetry.space_group_name_H-M   'P 1'
#
loop_
_entity.id
_entity.type
_entity.pdbx_description
1 polymer ?
#
loop_
_entity_poly.entity_id
_entity_poly.type
_entity_poly.pdbx_seq_one_letter_code
_entity_poly.pdbx_strand_id
1 'polypeptide(L)'
;MKSKGIQYIVLSKYRNGDTPTKIFRDLSSGVGLATIKRWCQMIRQYGSIKLSNPPGRPRIARISENIRKVLPVALEYGKKVFGNDWIFQQDDAKPHQHYLTQQWWRNNFPSFINKDCWPPNSPDLNPLDYSIWDELANAID
;
A
#
# COMPACT_ATOMS: atom_id res chain seq x y z
N MET A 1 -16.70 21.65 -6.40
CA MET A 1 -15.93 22.04 -5.19
C MET A 1 -16.74 21.64 -3.95
N LYS A 2 -16.25 20.74 -3.07
CA LYS A 2 -16.98 20.27 -1.88
C LYS A 2 -17.02 21.40 -0.83
N SER A 3 -18.03 22.27 -0.89
CA SER A 3 -18.07 23.51 -0.11
C SER A 3 -18.05 23.26 1.40
N LYS A 4 -17.45 24.19 2.17
CA LYS A 4 -17.42 24.16 3.64
C LYS A 4 -18.83 24.05 4.26
N GLY A 5 -19.85 24.59 3.59
CA GLY A 5 -21.25 24.51 4.02
C GLY A 5 -21.77 23.07 4.09
N ILE A 6 -21.50 22.25 3.08
CA ILE A 6 -21.95 20.84 3.07
C ILE A 6 -21.25 20.04 4.18
N GLN A 7 -19.98 20.34 4.46
CA GLN A 7 -19.23 19.69 5.54
C GLN A 7 -19.82 20.01 6.91
N TYR A 8 -20.22 21.25 7.16
CA TYR A 8 -20.88 21.65 8.40
C TYR A 8 -22.21 20.92 8.60
N ILE A 9 -23.01 20.79 7.53
CA ILE A 9 -24.29 20.06 7.56
C ILE A 9 -24.06 18.59 7.92
N VAL A 10 -23.06 17.93 7.30
CA VAL A 10 -22.72 16.53 7.61
C VAL A 10 -22.25 16.37 9.05
N LEU A 11 -21.41 17.29 9.55
CA LEU A 11 -20.92 17.27 10.93
C LEU A 11 -22.07 17.39 11.94
N SER A 12 -22.99 18.34 11.71
CA SER A 12 -24.15 18.57 12.56
C SER A 12 -25.07 17.35 12.61
N LYS A 13 -25.48 16.85 11.43
CA LYS A 13 -26.37 15.67 11.32
C LYS A 13 -25.75 14.41 11.96
N TYR A 14 -24.47 14.16 11.73
CA TYR A 14 -23.78 13.02 12.33
C TYR A 14 -23.70 13.12 13.87
N ARG A 15 -23.43 14.31 14.42
CA ARG A 15 -23.45 14.53 15.88
C ARG A 15 -24.85 14.39 16.48
N ASN A 16 -25.89 14.67 15.71
CA ASN A 16 -27.29 14.44 16.09
C ASN A 16 -27.73 12.97 15.95
N GLY A 17 -26.82 12.05 15.60
CA GLY A 17 -27.08 10.61 15.54
C GLY A 17 -27.57 10.09 14.19
N ASP A 18 -27.61 10.93 13.14
CA ASP A 18 -28.02 10.47 11.81
C ASP A 18 -26.99 9.49 11.21
N THR A 19 -27.50 8.41 10.60
CA THR A 19 -26.63 7.45 9.90
C THR A 19 -26.11 8.03 8.58
N PRO A 20 -24.93 7.60 8.09
CA PRO A 20 -24.38 8.10 6.82
C PRO A 20 -25.34 7.96 5.63
N THR A 21 -26.16 6.92 5.62
CA THR A 21 -27.17 6.68 4.58
C THR A 21 -28.34 7.67 4.68
N LYS A 22 -28.76 8.03 5.89
CA LYS A 22 -29.78 9.07 6.12
C LYS A 22 -29.25 10.44 5.70
N ILE A 23 -28.02 10.79 6.12
CA ILE A 23 -27.36 12.04 5.73
C ILE A 23 -27.22 12.16 4.20
N PHE A 24 -26.94 11.05 3.51
CA PHE A 24 -26.86 11.02 2.05
C PHE A 24 -28.20 11.29 1.37
N ARG A 25 -29.29 10.68 1.85
CA ARG A 25 -30.64 10.92 1.30
C ARG A 25 -31.10 12.36 1.52
N ASP A 26 -30.75 12.94 2.67
CA ASP A 26 -31.12 14.32 3.02
C ASP A 26 -30.31 15.37 2.24
N LEU A 27 -29.16 15.00 1.69
CA LEU A 27 -28.31 15.88 0.89
C LEU A 27 -28.61 15.71 -0.60
N SER A 28 -29.51 16.55 -1.13
CA SER A 28 -29.85 16.59 -2.55
C SER A 28 -28.61 16.93 -3.42
N SER A 29 -28.08 15.87 -4.06
CA SER A 29 -27.20 15.81 -5.25
C SER A 29 -25.80 16.47 -5.26
N GLY A 30 -25.24 16.91 -4.14
CA GLY A 30 -23.89 17.52 -4.13
C GLY A 30 -22.70 16.59 -3.83
N VAL A 31 -22.92 15.48 -3.10
CA VAL A 31 -21.85 14.66 -2.51
C VAL A 31 -22.25 13.17 -2.46
N GLY A 32 -21.40 12.30 -3.02
CA GLY A 32 -21.66 10.85 -3.00
C GLY A 32 -21.55 10.19 -1.63
N LEU A 33 -22.30 9.10 -1.43
CA LEU A 33 -22.37 8.33 -0.18
C LEU A 33 -20.99 7.91 0.37
N ALA A 34 -20.06 7.50 -0.51
CA ALA A 34 -18.70 7.14 -0.11
C ALA A 34 -17.94 8.31 0.56
N THR A 35 -18.16 9.54 0.08
CA THR A 35 -17.57 10.73 0.69
C THR A 35 -18.20 10.99 2.06
N ILE A 36 -19.51 10.81 2.21
CA ILE A 36 -20.22 11.00 3.49
C ILE A 36 -19.76 9.96 4.51
N LYS A 37 -19.66 8.69 4.13
CA LYS A 37 -19.10 7.63 4.99
C LYS A 37 -17.69 7.96 5.46
N ARG A 38 -16.82 8.43 4.56
CA ARG A 38 -15.46 8.87 4.88
C ARG A 38 -15.46 10.03 5.89
N TRP A 39 -16.30 11.03 5.71
CA TRP A 39 -16.40 12.16 6.64
C TRP A 39 -16.95 11.75 8.02
N CYS A 40 -17.96 10.88 8.07
CA CYS A 40 -18.46 10.34 9.33
C CYS A 40 -17.38 9.58 10.11
N GLN A 41 -16.54 8.81 9.41
CA GLN A 41 -15.38 8.13 10.01
C GLN A 41 -14.37 9.14 10.58
N MET A 42 -14.06 10.21 9.83
CA MET A 42 -13.14 11.26 10.31
C MET A 42 -13.70 12.00 11.53
N ILE A 43 -15.00 12.26 11.58
CA ILE A 43 -15.66 12.88 12.75
C ILE A 43 -15.54 11.95 13.96
N ARG A 44 -15.77 10.64 13.78
CA ARG A 44 -15.61 9.65 14.85
C ARG A 44 -14.17 9.62 15.40
N GLN A 45 -13.18 9.73 14.52
CA GLN A 45 -11.77 9.58 14.89
C GLN A 45 -11.12 10.88 15.41
N TYR A 46 -11.53 12.03 14.88
CA TYR A 46 -10.85 13.32 15.11
C TYR A 46 -11.77 14.45 15.56
N GLY A 47 -13.06 14.18 15.76
CA GLY A 47 -14.07 15.17 16.14
C GLY A 47 -14.40 16.21 15.05
N SER A 48 -13.74 16.16 13.90
CA SER A 48 -13.77 17.18 12.85
C SER A 48 -13.53 16.59 11.45
N ILE A 49 -14.06 17.25 10.41
CA ILE A 49 -13.77 16.93 9.01
C ILE A 49 -12.50 17.71 8.60
N LYS A 50 -11.32 17.07 8.66
CA LYS A 50 -10.04 17.66 8.20
C LYS A 50 -9.75 17.28 6.75
N LEU A 51 -10.02 18.19 5.80
CA LEU A 51 -9.69 17.98 4.38
C LEU A 51 -8.21 18.19 4.01
N SER A 52 -7.29 18.29 4.97
CA SER A 52 -5.87 18.07 4.68
C SER A 52 -5.75 16.79 3.86
N ASN A 53 -4.85 16.75 2.85
CA ASN A 53 -4.59 15.55 2.05
C ASN A 53 -4.76 14.34 2.95
N PRO A 54 -5.66 13.40 2.61
CA PRO A 54 -5.89 12.25 3.47
C PRO A 54 -4.48 11.73 3.81
N PRO A 55 -4.18 11.38 5.08
CA PRO A 55 -2.94 10.67 5.33
C PRO A 55 -2.93 9.57 4.28
N GLY A 56 -1.93 9.59 3.40
CA GLY A 56 -1.82 8.60 2.33
C GLY A 56 -2.01 7.24 2.97
N ARG A 57 -2.59 6.28 2.23
CA ARG A 57 -2.92 4.91 2.71
C ARG A 57 -2.07 4.59 3.92
N PRO A 58 -2.66 4.42 5.13
CA PRO A 58 -1.91 4.37 6.39
C PRO A 58 -0.65 3.58 6.12
N ARG A 59 0.53 4.20 6.31
CA ARG A 59 1.81 3.58 5.99
C ARG A 59 1.82 2.28 6.76
N ILE A 60 1.42 1.20 6.12
CA ILE A 60 1.01 0.03 6.86
C ILE A 60 2.33 -0.43 7.46
N ALA A 61 2.43 -0.38 8.79
CA ALA A 61 3.62 -0.79 9.52
C ALA A 61 4.09 -2.20 9.08
N ARG A 62 3.20 -2.96 8.41
CA ARG A 62 3.46 -4.16 7.63
C ARG A 62 4.69 -4.10 6.73
N ILE A 63 5.05 -3.02 6.04
CA ILE A 63 6.25 -3.08 5.17
C ILE A 63 7.50 -3.26 6.02
N SER A 64 7.71 -2.41 7.02
CA SER A 64 8.87 -2.51 7.91
C SER A 64 8.82 -3.74 8.80
N GLU A 65 7.63 -4.19 9.20
CA GLU A 65 7.45 -5.43 9.96
C GLU A 65 7.71 -6.68 9.12
N ASN A 66 7.16 -6.75 7.90
CA ASN A 66 7.37 -7.85 6.97
C ASN A 66 8.84 -7.93 6.58
N ILE A 67 9.49 -6.80 6.28
CA ILE A 67 10.94 -6.78 6.00
C ILE A 67 11.72 -7.32 7.20
N ARG A 68 11.40 -6.90 8.44
CA ARG A 68 12.06 -7.43 9.65
C ARG A 68 11.87 -8.94 9.83
N LYS A 69 10.72 -9.48 9.45
CA LYS A 69 10.43 -10.91 9.54
C LYS A 69 11.08 -11.73 8.42
N VAL A 70 11.04 -11.23 7.19
CA VAL A 70 11.46 -11.94 5.98
C VAL A 70 12.97 -11.84 5.76
N LEU A 71 13.59 -10.69 6.05
CA LEU A 71 15.01 -10.48 5.82
C LEU A 71 15.93 -11.55 6.44
N PRO A 72 15.85 -11.88 7.74
CA PRO A 72 16.76 -12.87 8.33
C PRO A 72 16.58 -14.24 7.68
N VAL A 73 15.34 -14.62 7.35
CA VAL A 73 15.02 -15.88 6.67
C VAL A 73 15.61 -15.89 5.26
N ALA A 74 15.45 -14.80 4.51
CA ALA A 74 15.99 -14.68 3.15
C ALA A 74 17.52 -14.74 3.14
N LEU A 75 18.18 -14.09 4.11
CA LEU A 75 19.64 -14.12 4.23
C LEU A 75 20.17 -15.51 4.61
N GLU A 76 19.53 -16.15 5.59
CA GLU A 76 19.90 -17.51 6.01
C GLU A 76 19.72 -18.50 4.86
N TYR A 77 18.56 -18.45 4.19
CA TYR A 77 18.25 -19.36 3.09
C TYR A 77 19.12 -19.10 1.86
N GLY A 78 19.31 -17.84 1.48
CA GLY A 78 20.21 -17.46 0.40
C GLY A 78 21.62 -17.97 0.65
N LYS A 79 22.14 -17.79 1.87
CA LYS A 79 23.44 -18.33 2.26
C LYS A 79 23.49 -19.86 2.20
N LYS A 80 22.44 -20.52 2.68
CA LYS A 80 22.35 -21.98 2.71
C LYS A 80 22.32 -22.60 1.31
N VAL A 81 21.59 -21.99 0.37
CA VAL A 81 21.37 -22.54 -0.97
C VAL A 81 22.45 -22.11 -1.95
N PHE A 82 22.87 -20.85 -1.91
CA PHE A 82 23.73 -20.24 -2.92
C PHE A 82 25.14 -19.89 -2.38
N GLY A 83 25.44 -20.17 -1.12
CA GLY A 83 26.70 -19.81 -0.49
C GLY A 83 26.77 -18.32 -0.16
N ASN A 84 27.98 -17.76 -0.02
CA ASN A 84 28.13 -16.37 0.44
C ASN A 84 27.89 -15.32 -0.66
N ASP A 85 27.89 -15.72 -1.94
CA ASP A 85 28.02 -14.80 -3.07
C ASP A 85 26.83 -14.94 -4.02
N TRP A 86 25.68 -14.45 -3.56
CA TRP A 86 24.41 -14.55 -4.27
C TRP A 86 23.80 -13.17 -4.53
N ILE A 87 22.96 -13.11 -5.56
CA ILE A 87 22.36 -11.88 -6.06
C ILE A 87 20.86 -11.90 -5.78
N PHE A 88 20.37 -10.87 -5.09
CA PHE A 88 18.94 -10.64 -4.91
C PHE A 88 18.33 -10.02 -6.17
N GLN A 89 17.31 -10.66 -6.73
CA GLN A 89 16.55 -10.18 -7.87
C GLN A 89 15.24 -9.50 -7.42
N GLN A 90 14.89 -8.38 -8.03
CA GLN A 90 13.62 -7.66 -7.84
C GLN A 90 13.11 -7.14 -9.19
N ASP A 91 11.81 -6.87 -9.29
CA ASP A 91 11.18 -6.30 -10.47
C ASP A 91 11.29 -4.75 -10.51
N ASP A 92 10.72 -4.16 -11.56
CA ASP A 92 10.76 -2.72 -11.79
C ASP A 92 9.60 -1.95 -11.11
N ALA A 93 8.94 -2.52 -10.09
CA ALA A 93 7.83 -1.80 -9.47
C ALA A 93 8.32 -0.50 -8.80
N LYS A 94 7.49 0.56 -8.87
CA LYS A 94 7.85 1.92 -8.39
C LYS A 94 8.48 1.96 -6.98
N PRO A 95 8.04 1.17 -5.98
CA PRO A 95 8.69 1.15 -4.67
C PRO A 95 10.15 0.68 -4.71
N HIS A 96 10.49 -0.24 -5.62
CA HIS A 96 11.83 -0.81 -5.78
C HIS A 96 12.81 0.18 -6.43
N GLN A 97 12.33 1.03 -7.34
CA GLN A 97 13.16 2.04 -8.02
C GLN A 97 13.62 3.21 -7.12
N HIS A 98 12.97 3.45 -5.97
CA HIS A 98 13.29 4.60 -5.12
C HIS A 98 14.71 4.50 -4.54
N TYR A 99 15.46 5.60 -4.51
CA TYR A 99 16.87 5.59 -4.09
C TYR A 99 17.08 5.04 -2.68
N LEU A 100 16.19 5.36 -1.72
CA LEU A 100 16.24 4.80 -0.36
C LEU A 100 16.08 3.27 -0.35
N THR A 101 15.22 2.74 -1.23
CA THR A 101 15.02 1.29 -1.38
C THR A 101 16.28 0.64 -1.95
N GLN A 102 16.84 1.20 -3.02
CA GLN A 102 18.09 0.74 -3.64
C GLN A 102 19.27 0.77 -2.66
N GLN A 103 19.40 1.83 -1.85
CA GLN A 103 20.41 1.94 -0.80
C GLN A 103 20.20 0.89 0.29
N TRP A 104 18.95 0.64 0.68
CA TRP A 104 18.63 -0.37 1.67
C TRP A 104 19.02 -1.77 1.18
N TRP A 105 18.69 -2.16 -0.06
CA TRP A 105 19.09 -3.46 -0.62
C TRP A 105 20.62 -3.63 -0.63
N ARG A 106 21.35 -2.61 -1.09
CA ARG A 106 22.82 -2.60 -1.08
C ARG A 106 23.42 -2.84 0.30
N ASN A 107 22.77 -2.37 1.36
CA ASN A 107 23.28 -2.50 2.74
C ASN A 107 22.89 -3.83 3.40
N ASN A 108 21.92 -4.56 2.87
CA ASN A 108 21.33 -5.73 3.55
C ASN A 108 21.54 -7.06 2.82
N PHE A 109 21.96 -7.05 1.54
CA PHE A 109 22.18 -8.25 0.73
C PHE A 109 23.61 -8.29 0.20
N PRO A 110 24.20 -9.49 -0.06
CA PRO A 110 25.56 -9.58 -0.60
C PRO A 110 25.71 -8.87 -1.95
N SER A 111 24.72 -9.06 -2.82
CA SER A 111 24.57 -8.35 -4.08
C SER A 111 23.09 -8.31 -4.48
N PHE A 112 22.73 -7.41 -5.39
CA PHE A 112 21.37 -7.31 -5.91
C PHE A 112 21.35 -6.70 -7.33
N ILE A 113 20.33 -7.05 -8.11
CA ILE A 113 20.05 -6.42 -9.40
C ILE A 113 19.47 -5.03 -9.11
N ASN A 114 20.23 -3.99 -9.42
CA ASN A 114 19.79 -2.63 -9.26
C ASN A 114 18.79 -2.24 -10.37
N LYS A 115 18.06 -1.15 -10.14
CA LYS A 115 17.00 -0.68 -11.06
C LYS A 115 17.45 -0.45 -12.51
N ASP A 116 18.73 -0.17 -12.74
CA ASP A 116 19.27 0.13 -14.08
C ASP A 116 19.72 -1.14 -14.81
N CYS A 117 19.77 -2.28 -14.11
CA CYS A 117 20.13 -3.58 -14.66
C CYS A 117 18.92 -4.48 -14.95
N TRP A 118 17.71 -4.07 -14.58
CA TRP A 118 16.49 -4.83 -14.86
C TRP A 118 15.78 -4.28 -16.11
N PRO A 119 15.49 -5.10 -17.13
CA PRO A 119 14.78 -4.63 -18.32
C PRO A 119 13.30 -4.36 -18.00
N PRO A 120 12.75 -3.21 -18.43
CA PRO A 120 11.32 -2.90 -18.23
C PRO A 120 10.41 -3.95 -18.88
N ASN A 121 9.23 -4.19 -18.28
CA ASN A 121 8.19 -5.09 -18.80
C ASN A 121 8.68 -6.50 -19.15
N SER A 122 9.59 -7.07 -18.34
CA SER A 122 10.16 -8.40 -18.58
C SER A 122 9.73 -9.42 -17.51
N PRO A 123 8.43 -9.78 -17.42
CA PRO A 123 7.96 -10.80 -16.48
C PRO A 123 8.52 -12.19 -16.82
N ASP A 124 8.87 -12.42 -18.09
CA ASP A 124 9.54 -13.63 -18.59
C ASP A 124 10.92 -13.86 -17.97
N LEU A 125 11.55 -12.83 -17.40
CA LEU A 125 12.83 -12.94 -16.71
C LEU A 125 12.69 -13.09 -15.19
N ASN A 126 11.49 -12.98 -14.63
CA ASN A 126 11.24 -13.12 -13.20
C ASN A 126 10.72 -14.53 -12.87
N PRO A 127 11.50 -15.39 -12.18
CA PRO A 127 11.07 -16.74 -11.81
C PRO A 127 9.76 -16.81 -11.04
N LEU A 128 9.43 -15.75 -10.29
CA LEU A 128 8.14 -15.65 -9.63
C LEU A 128 7.01 -15.54 -10.66
N ASP A 129 7.17 -14.70 -11.68
CA ASP A 129 6.12 -14.38 -12.65
C ASP A 129 5.96 -15.45 -13.73
N TYR A 130 7.05 -15.98 -14.30
CA TYR A 130 6.94 -16.98 -15.37
C TYR A 130 6.70 -18.42 -14.88
N SER A 131 6.86 -18.70 -13.57
CA SER A 131 6.77 -20.06 -13.05
C SER A 131 6.01 -20.14 -11.72
N ILE A 132 6.55 -19.58 -10.62
CA ILE A 132 6.01 -19.87 -9.28
C ILE A 132 4.54 -19.43 -9.11
N TRP A 133 4.16 -18.27 -9.66
CA TRP A 133 2.76 -17.81 -9.58
C TRP A 133 1.80 -18.66 -10.41
N ASP A 134 2.24 -19.16 -11.56
CA ASP A 134 1.42 -20.04 -12.41
C ASP A 134 1.20 -21.40 -11.73
N GLU A 135 2.28 -22.01 -11.21
CA GLU A 135 2.21 -23.24 -10.43
C GLU A 135 1.29 -23.10 -9.21
N LEU A 136 1.39 -21.97 -8.49
CA LEU A 136 0.53 -21.70 -7.34
C LEU A 136 -0.93 -21.56 -7.75
N ALA A 137 -1.22 -20.87 -8.86
CA ALA A 137 -2.58 -20.71 -9.37
C ALA A 137 -3.20 -22.06 -9.75
N ASN A 138 -2.43 -22.91 -10.44
CA ASN A 138 -2.87 -24.26 -10.83
C ASN A 138 -3.07 -25.20 -9.63
N ALA A 139 -2.44 -24.93 -8.48
CA ALA A 139 -2.55 -25.74 -7.27
C ALA A 139 -3.73 -25.35 -6.36
N ILE A 140 -4.34 -24.17 -6.57
CA ILE A 140 -5.46 -23.66 -5.77
C ILE A 140 -6.82 -23.74 -6.48
N ASP A 141 -6.82 -24.09 -7.77
CA ASP A 141 -8.00 -24.41 -8.58
C ASP A 141 -8.38 -25.89 -8.49
#